data_AF-A0A7C4I478-F1
#
_entry.id   AF-A0A7C4I478-F1
#
_cell.length_a   1.000
_cell.length_b   1.000
_cell.length_c   1.000
_cell.angle_alpha   90.00
_cell.angle_beta   90.00
_cell.angle_gamma   90.00
#
_symmetry.space_group_name_H-M   'P 1'
#
loop_
_entity.id
_entity.type
_entity.pdbx_description
1 polymer ?
#
loop_
_entity_poly.entity_id
_entity_poly.type
_entity_poly.pdbx_seq_one_letter_code
_entity_poly.pdbx_strand_id
1 'polypeptide(L)' 'MTKYICFYCHREISWKEVEKIRCPYCGGKVFFKARPKIVKRIKAI' A
#
# COMPACT_ATOMS: atom_id res chain seq x y z
N MET A 1 -9.80 -3.77 -3.70
CA MET A 1 -8.92 -4.32 -2.64
C MET A 1 -7.78 -3.34 -2.42
N THR A 2 -7.80 -2.62 -1.30
CA THR A 2 -6.83 -1.56 -1.00
C THR A 2 -5.53 -2.20 -0.52
N LYS A 3 -4.45 -2.03 -1.29
CA LYS A 3 -3.12 -2.51 -0.93
C LYS A 3 -2.31 -1.37 -0.34
N TYR A 4 -1.43 -1.72 0.59
CA TYR A 4 -0.53 -0.79 1.28
C TYR A 4 0.90 -1.19 1.01
N ILE A 5 1.78 -0.21 0.83
CA ILE A 5 3.20 -0.42 0.62
C ILE A 5 3.91 0.02 1.89
N CYS A 6 4.71 -0.85 2.50
CA CYS A 6 5.51 -0.45 3.66
C CYS A 6 6.65 0.48 3.24
N PHE A 7 6.89 1.55 4.00
CA PHE A 7 7.98 2.51 3.73
C PHE A 7 9.37 1.86 3.72
N TYR A 8 9.61 0.90 4.62
CA TYR A 8 10.95 0.33 4.82
C TYR A 8 11.23 -0.84 3.87
N CYS A 9 10.33 -1.82 3.80
CA CYS A 9 10.55 -3.01 2.98
C CYS A 9 9.94 -2.94 1.58
N HIS A 10 9.18 -1.88 1.26
CA HIS A 10 8.51 -1.65 -0.03
C HIS A 10 7.58 -2.79 -0.48
N ARG A 11 7.24 -3.73 0.40
CA ARG A 11 6.34 -4.85 0.10
C ARG A 11 4.89 -4.39 0.09
N GLU A 12 4.12 -4.93 -0.86
CA GLU A 12 2.68 -4.80 -0.90
C GLU A 12 2.03 -5.70 0.16
N ILE A 13 1.20 -5.11 1.01
CA ILE A 13 0.50 -5.76 2.11
C ILE A 13 -1.00 -5.47 1.97
N SER A 14 -1.84 -6.45 2.29
CA SER A 14 -3.29 -6.30 2.21
C SER A 14 -3.83 -5.60 3.46
N TRP A 15 -4.94 -4.86 3.34
CA TRP A 15 -5.56 -4.14 4.47
C TRP A 15 -5.84 -5.04 5.70
N LYS A 16 -6.16 -6.32 5.49
CA LYS A 16 -6.39 -7.30 6.57
C LYS A 16 -5.17 -7.51 7.46
N GLU A 17 -3.97 -7.27 6.95
CA GLU A 17 -2.71 -7.43 7.69
C GLU A 17 -2.23 -6.13 8.36
N VAL A 18 -2.84 -4.99 8.01
CA VAL A 18 -2.46 -3.65 8.50
C VAL A 18 -3.27 -3.23 9.74
N GLU A 19 -4.25 -4.03 10.19
CA GLU A 19 -5.08 -3.74 11.37
C GLU A 19 -4.26 -3.46 12.64
N LYS A 20 -3.03 -3.99 12.73
CA LYS A 20 -2.09 -3.78 13.84
C LYS A 20 -1.01 -2.71 13.59
N ILE A 21 -1.11 -1.93 12.49
CA ILE A 21 -0.16 -0.86 12.08
C ILE A 21 1.31 -1.31 12.24
N ARG A 22 1.59 -2.57 11.89
CA ARG A 22 2.94 -3.14 11.99
C ARG A 22 3.19 -4.04 10.80
N CYS A 23 4.27 -3.76 10.08
CA CYS A 23 4.67 -4.58 8.95
C CYS A 23 5.16 -5.94 9.46
N PRO A 24 4.60 -7.07 8.98
CA PRO A 24 5.02 -8.41 9.40
C PRO A 24 6.46 -8.76 8.99
N TYR A 25 7.03 -8.02 8.03
CA TYR A 25 8.35 -8.30 7.48
C TYR A 25 9.48 -7.48 8.10
N CYS A 26 9.22 -6.24 8.51
CA CYS A 26 10.26 -5.33 9.00
C CYS A 26 9.91 -4.62 10.32
N GLY A 27 8.70 -4.80 10.84
CA GLY A 27 8.24 -4.11 12.05
C GLY A 27 7.94 -2.61 11.88
N GLY A 28 8.15 -2.05 10.69
CA GLY A 28 7.83 -0.65 10.39
C GLY A 28 6.34 -0.34 10.53
N LYS A 29 6.02 0.90 10.93
CA LYS A 29 4.65 1.37 11.21
C LYS A 29 4.09 2.34 10.14
N VAL A 30 4.88 2.66 9.13
CA VAL A 30 4.54 3.64 8.09
C VAL A 30 4.21 2.91 6.78
N PHE A 31 3.05 3.23 6.21
CA PHE A 31 2.54 2.63 4.98
C PHE A 31 1.99 3.68 4.02
N PHE A 32 2.20 3.46 2.72
CA PHE A 32 1.59 4.23 1.64
C PHE A 32 0.43 3.47 1.02
N LYS A 33 -0.61 4.19 0.58
CA LYS A 33 -1.70 3.59 -0.18
C LYS A 33 -1.22 3.32 -1.61
N ALA A 34 -1.28 2.06 -2.04
CA ALA A 34 -0.91 1.70 -3.40
C ALA A 34 -1.90 2.30 -4.40
N ARG A 35 -1.40 2.69 -5.58
CA ARG A 35 -2.24 3.15 -6.68
C ARG A 35 -3.21 2.02 -7.07
N PRO A 36 -4.53 2.27 -7.15
CA PRO A 36 -5.45 1.25 -7.61
C PRO A 36 -5.12 0.86 -9.05
N LYS A 37 -5.22 -0.43 -9.38
CA LYS A 37 -5.02 -0.97 -10.74
C LYS A 37 -6.15 -0.61 -11.73
N ILE A 38 -6.91 0.44 -11.42
CA ILE A 38 -8.00 0.93 -12.26
C ILE A 38 -7.38 1.89 -13.27
N VAL A 39 -7.65 1.65 -14.55
CA VAL A 39 -7.17 2.50 -15.64
C VAL A 39 -7.84 3.86 -15.53
N LYS A 40 -7.06 4.91 -15.29
CA LYS A 40 -7.53 6.29 -15.35
C LYS A 40 -7.29 6.83 -16.76
N ARG A 41 -8.37 7.19 -17.47
CA ARG A 41 -8.26 7.96 -18.72
C ARG A 41 -8.11 9.43 -18.36
N ILE A 42 -7.02 10.05 -18.80
CA ILE A 42 -6.71 11.47 -18.59
C ILE A 42 -6.74 12.13 -19.96
N LYS A 43 -7.49 13.23 -20.11
CA LYS A 43 -7.40 14.07 -21.31
C LYS A 43 -6.11 14.88 -21.21
N ALA A 44 -5.24 14.77 -22.19
CA ALA A 44 -4.20 15.78 -22.39
C ALA A 44 -4.92 17.02 -22.93
N ILE A 45 -4.68 18.17 -22.32
CA ILE A 45 -5.11 19.47 -22.86
C ILE A 45 -4.46 19.66 -24.23
#